data_AF-A0A957PH17-F1
#
_entry.id   AF-A0A957PH17-F1
#
_cell.length_a   1.000
_cell.length_b   1.000
_cell.length_c   1.000
_cell.angle_alpha   90.00
_cell.angle_beta   90.00
_cell.angle_gamma   90.00
#
_symmetry.space_group_name_H-M   'P 1'
#
loop_
_entity.id
_entity.type
_entity.pdbx_description
1 polymer ?
#
loop_
_entity_poly.entity_id
_entity_poly.type
_entity_poly.pdbx_seq_one_letter_code
_entity_poly.pdbx_strand_id
1 'polypeptide(L)'
;PIAQRGVLSLSAVSVLLSNLISNVPAVLLFRPLIPDFAQPKQAWLTLAMATTLAGNLTLLGSVANLIVAELARGHGVELSFREYLKTGPLITLLSLSWGIVWLWWVN
;
A
#
# COMPACT_ATOMS: atom_id res chain seq x y z
N PRO A 1 11.64 7.29 15.05
CA PRO A 1 10.17 7.28 14.81
C PRO A 1 9.61 5.84 14.79
N ILE A 2 8.30 5.62 15.00
CA ILE A 2 7.73 4.24 15.02
C ILE A 2 8.07 3.47 13.73
N ALA A 3 8.10 4.15 12.58
CA ALA A 3 8.47 3.58 11.28
C ALA A 3 9.92 3.07 11.16
N GLN A 4 10.81 3.41 12.09
CA GLN A 4 12.20 2.93 12.11
C GLN A 4 12.36 1.62 12.90
N ARG A 5 11.30 1.13 13.56
CA ARG A 5 11.37 -0.07 14.42
C ARG A 5 11.40 -1.38 13.64
N GLY A 6 11.38 -1.34 12.31
CA GLY A 6 11.49 -2.51 11.42
C GLY A 6 10.40 -2.56 10.35
N VAL A 7 10.48 -3.59 9.50
CA VAL A 7 9.61 -3.80 8.32
C VAL A 7 8.13 -3.69 8.67
N LEU A 8 7.68 -4.39 9.71
CA LEU A 8 6.27 -4.38 10.16
C LEU A 8 5.76 -2.97 10.47
N SER A 9 6.55 -2.19 11.20
CA SER A 9 6.18 -0.84 11.62
C SER A 9 6.13 0.14 10.46
N LEU A 10 7.08 0.04 9.52
CA LEU A 10 7.10 0.84 8.31
C LEU A 10 5.92 0.47 7.41
N SER A 11 5.66 -0.81 7.19
CA SER A 11 4.51 -1.28 6.39
C SER A 11 3.19 -0.77 6.96
N ALA A 12 2.95 -0.86 8.27
CA ALA A 12 1.72 -0.39 8.89
C ALA A 12 1.49 1.12 8.68
N VAL A 13 2.53 1.93 8.92
CA VAL A 13 2.44 3.39 8.73
C VAL A 13 2.29 3.74 7.26
N SER A 14 3.02 3.06 6.37
CA SER A 14 2.90 3.25 4.92
C SER A 14 1.51 2.91 4.41
N VAL A 15 0.88 1.83 4.88
CA VAL A 15 -0.48 1.44 4.46
C VAL A 15 -1.52 2.50 4.81
N LEU A 16 -1.44 3.04 6.04
CA LEU A 16 -2.33 4.10 6.50
C LEU A 16 -2.13 5.39 5.68
N LEU A 17 -0.89 5.82 5.50
CA LEU A 17 -0.58 7.01 4.71
C LEU A 17 -0.99 6.84 3.23
N SER A 18 -0.70 5.70 2.61
CA SER A 18 -1.03 5.43 1.21
C SER A 18 -2.53 5.53 0.94
N ASN A 19 -3.36 5.07 1.88
CA ASN A 19 -4.81 5.15 1.72
C ASN A 19 -5.40 6.54 2.05
N LEU A 20 -4.67 7.37 2.81
CA LEU A 20 -5.15 8.71 3.17
C LEU A 20 -4.76 9.77 2.12
N ILE A 21 -3.56 9.67 1.56
CA ILE A 21 -2.96 10.69 0.67
C ILE A 21 -2.46 10.13 -0.67
N SER A 22 -2.74 8.86 -1.00
CA SER A 22 -2.23 8.12 -2.18
C SER A 22 -0.78 7.65 -2.09
N ASN A 23 -0.46 6.66 -2.92
CA ASN A 23 0.84 5.98 -2.96
C ASN A 23 2.02 6.94 -3.23
N VAL A 24 1.91 7.79 -4.26
CA VAL A 24 3.01 8.68 -4.67
C VAL A 24 3.34 9.72 -3.60
N PRO A 25 2.36 10.48 -3.05
CA PRO A 25 2.64 11.41 -1.96
C PRO A 25 3.19 10.73 -0.71
N ALA A 26 2.69 9.54 -0.35
CA ALA A 26 3.23 8.77 0.77
C ALA A 26 4.72 8.46 0.60
N VAL A 27 5.16 8.02 -0.59
CA VAL A 27 6.58 7.77 -0.88
C VAL A 27 7.41 9.05 -0.78
N LEU A 28 6.90 10.17 -1.28
CA LEU A 28 7.60 11.47 -1.23
C LEU A 28 7.80 11.97 0.21
N LEU A 29 6.85 11.73 1.12
CA LEU A 29 6.99 12.06 2.53
C LEU A 29 8.06 11.24 3.24
N PHE A 30 8.22 9.96 2.87
CA PHE A 30 9.25 9.09 3.45
C PHE A 30 10.63 9.28 2.84
N ARG A 31 10.72 9.72 1.58
CA ARG A 31 11.98 9.93 0.85
C ARG A 31 13.09 10.63 1.66
N PRO A 32 12.85 11.76 2.36
CA PRO A 32 13.91 12.43 3.12
C PRO A 32 14.33 11.66 4.39
N LEU A 33 13.49 10.76 4.90
CA LEU A 33 13.72 10.03 6.14
C LEU A 33 14.48 8.71 5.91
N ILE A 34 14.29 8.05 4.76
CA ILE A 34 14.87 6.74 4.46
C ILE A 34 16.41 6.69 4.62
N PRO A 35 17.20 7.72 4.22
CA PRO A 35 18.66 7.68 4.37
C PRO A 35 19.14 7.51 5.82
N ASP A 36 18.35 7.98 6.80
CA ASP A 36 18.69 7.91 8.23
C ASP A 36 18.31 6.57 8.87
N PHE A 37 17.75 5.62 8.11
CA PHE A 37 17.33 4.33 8.64
C PHE A 37 18.54 3.39 8.73
N ALA A 38 18.53 2.47 9.70
CA ALA A 38 19.60 1.49 9.87
C ALA A 38 19.83 0.62 8.62
N GLN A 39 18.79 0.38 7.82
CA GLN A 39 18.84 -0.38 6.56
C GLN A 39 18.07 0.34 5.45
N PRO A 40 18.65 1.37 4.79
CA PRO A 40 17.93 2.21 3.81
C PRO A 40 17.41 1.43 2.61
N LYS A 41 18.17 0.43 2.13
CA LYS A 41 17.75 -0.44 1.01
C LYS A 41 16.50 -1.24 1.37
N GLN A 42 16.48 -1.87 2.55
CA GLN A 42 15.33 -2.62 3.04
C GLN A 42 14.11 -1.71 3.26
N ALA A 43 14.34 -0.49 3.76
CA ALA A 43 13.29 0.50 3.95
C ALA A 43 12.67 0.94 2.62
N TRP A 44 13.46 1.16 1.57
CA TRP A 44 12.96 1.43 0.22
C TRP A 44 12.12 0.28 -0.34
N LEU A 45 12.59 -0.96 -0.22
CA LEU A 45 11.83 -2.14 -0.68
C LEU A 45 10.51 -2.29 0.08
N THR A 46 10.56 -2.11 1.41
CA THR A 46 9.38 -2.16 2.27
C THR A 46 8.37 -1.08 1.91
N LEU A 47 8.84 0.15 1.69
CA LEU A 47 8.00 1.29 1.32
C LEU A 47 7.34 1.08 -0.05
N ALA A 48 8.13 0.65 -1.05
CA ALA A 48 7.63 0.39 -2.39
C ALA A 48 6.56 -0.71 -2.39
N MET A 49 6.83 -1.82 -1.70
CA MET A 49 5.88 -2.93 -1.54
C MET A 49 4.63 -2.48 -0.78
N ALA A 50 4.79 -1.88 0.40
CA ALA A 50 3.67 -1.54 1.28
C ALA A 50 2.73 -0.50 0.66
N THR A 51 3.26 0.57 0.06
CA THR A 51 2.44 1.60 -0.58
C THR A 51 1.71 1.09 -1.82
N THR A 52 2.34 0.21 -2.60
CA THR A 52 1.71 -0.41 -3.78
C THR A 52 0.55 -1.32 -3.37
N LEU A 53 0.78 -2.24 -2.43
CA LEU A 53 -0.22 -3.22 -2.00
C LEU A 53 -1.35 -2.60 -1.16
N ALA A 54 -1.05 -1.51 -0.44
CA ALA A 54 -2.03 -0.74 0.30
C ALA A 54 -3.11 -0.11 -0.59
N GLY A 55 -2.78 0.20 -1.85
CA GLY A 55 -3.72 0.79 -2.81
C GLY A 55 -4.92 -0.10 -3.13
N ASN A 56 -4.84 -1.42 -2.85
CA ASN A 56 -5.94 -2.37 -3.02
C ASN A 56 -6.94 -2.36 -1.86
N LEU A 57 -6.69 -1.60 -0.79
CA LEU A 57 -7.50 -1.67 0.43
C LEU A 57 -8.92 -1.13 0.20
N THR A 58 -9.03 -0.07 -0.59
CA THR A 58 -10.30 0.58 -0.92
C THR A 58 -10.34 0.97 -2.38
N LEU A 59 -11.56 1.21 -2.91
CA LEU A 59 -11.75 1.67 -4.27
C LEU A 59 -11.03 3.02 -4.54
N LEU A 60 -10.92 3.87 -3.50
CA LEU A 60 -10.25 5.18 -3.57
C LEU A 60 -8.74 5.09 -3.32
N GLY A 61 -8.22 3.92 -2.90
CA GLY A 61 -6.82 3.74 -2.53
C GLY A 61 -5.84 3.87 -3.69
N SER A 62 -6.32 3.82 -4.94
CA SER A 62 -5.50 4.03 -6.13
C SER A 62 -6.33 4.58 -7.28
N VAL A 63 -5.72 5.47 -8.07
CA VAL A 63 -6.30 5.99 -9.31
C VAL A 63 -6.61 4.86 -10.29
N ALA A 64 -5.80 3.79 -10.30
CA ALA A 64 -6.04 2.63 -11.17
C ALA A 64 -7.38 1.95 -10.87
N ASN A 65 -7.77 1.84 -9.59
CA ASN A 65 -9.05 1.25 -9.19
C ASN A 65 -10.23 2.08 -9.72
N LEU A 66 -10.10 3.41 -9.70
CA LEU A 66 -11.11 4.34 -10.22
C LEU A 66 -11.22 4.27 -11.74
N ILE A 67 -10.08 4.19 -12.44
CA ILE A 67 -10.07 4.00 -13.90
C ILE A 67 -10.81 2.70 -14.26
N VAL A 68 -10.53 1.59 -13.57
CA VAL A 68 -11.20 0.31 -13.83
C VAL A 68 -12.70 0.38 -13.51
N ALA A 69 -13.09 1.01 -12.41
CA ALA A 69 -14.50 1.16 -12.06
C ALA A 69 -15.27 2.03 -13.06
N GLU A 70 -14.65 3.10 -13.56
CA GLU A 70 -15.23 3.95 -14.61
C GLU A 70 -15.38 3.19 -15.93
N LEU A 71 -14.36 2.42 -16.33
CA LEU A 71 -14.43 1.56 -17.52
C LEU A 71 -15.50 0.47 -17.38
N ALA A 72 -15.63 -0.14 -16.20
CA ALA A 72 -16.65 -1.14 -15.92
C ALA A 72 -18.07 -0.57 -16.02
N ARG A 73 -18.27 0.67 -15.55
CA ARG A 73 -19.55 1.37 -15.68
C ARG A 73 -19.94 1.57 -17.15
N GLY A 74 -18.97 1.86 -18.02
CA GLY A 74 -19.18 1.91 -19.48
C GLY A 74 -19.66 0.59 -20.11
N HIS A 75 -19.46 -0.54 -19.42
CA HIS A 75 -19.94 -1.87 -19.83
C HIS A 75 -21.17 -2.34 -19.03
N GLY A 76 -21.83 -1.45 -18.28
CA GLY A 76 -23.00 -1.78 -17.47
C GLY A 76 -22.70 -2.50 -16.16
N VAL A 77 -21.45 -2.54 -15.71
CA VAL A 77 -21.03 -3.12 -14.43
C VAL A 77 -20.76 -1.98 -13.44
N GLU A 78 -21.63 -1.82 -12.44
CA GLU A 78 -21.44 -0.80 -11.39
C GLU A 78 -20.64 -1.35 -10.22
N LEU A 79 -19.41 -0.88 -10.06
CA LEU A 79 -18.56 -1.25 -8.93
C LEU A 79 -18.76 -0.25 -7.78
N SER A 80 -19.54 -0.62 -6.76
CA SER A 80 -19.77 0.26 -5.61
C SER A 80 -18.60 0.24 -4.62
N PHE A 81 -18.39 1.34 -3.89
CA PHE A 81 -17.35 1.43 -2.84
C PHE A 81 -17.49 0.31 -1.80
N ARG A 82 -18.73 0.03 -1.36
CA ARG A 82 -19.02 -1.02 -0.37
C ARG A 82 -18.73 -2.42 -0.89
N GLU A 83 -18.98 -2.67 -2.17
CA GLU A 83 -18.73 -3.97 -2.79
C GLU A 83 -17.23 -4.23 -2.91
N TYR A 84 -16.46 -3.24 -3.34
CA TYR A 84 -15.00 -3.33 -3.35
C TYR A 84 -14.45 -3.54 -1.92
N LEU A 85 -15.01 -2.87 -0.92
CA LEU A 85 -14.56 -2.98 0.47
C LEU A 85 -14.77 -4.37 1.09
N LYS A 86 -15.57 -5.26 0.49
CA LYS A 86 -15.71 -6.65 0.94
C LYS A 86 -14.47 -7.49 0.62
N THR A 87 -13.80 -7.21 -0.49
CA THR A 87 -12.66 -7.99 -1.00
C THR A 87 -11.33 -7.28 -0.83
N GLY A 88 -11.31 -5.94 -0.96
CA GLY A 88 -10.10 -5.12 -0.89
C GLY A 88 -9.26 -5.37 0.37
N PRO A 89 -9.84 -5.24 1.59
CA PRO A 89 -9.12 -5.49 2.83
C PRO A 89 -8.53 -6.90 2.95
N LEU A 90 -9.25 -7.92 2.47
CA LEU A 90 -8.77 -9.29 2.49
C LEU A 90 -7.56 -9.47 1.55
N ILE A 91 -7.66 -8.95 0.32
CA ILE A 91 -6.58 -9.03 -0.68
C ILE A 91 -5.35 -8.25 -0.20
N THR A 92 -5.54 -7.04 0.33
CA THR A 92 -4.46 -6.22 0.88
C THR A 92 -3.79 -6.91 2.05
N LEU A 93 -4.55 -7.48 2.99
CA LEU A 93 -4.00 -8.20 4.13
C LEU A 93 -3.16 -9.41 3.69
N LEU A 94 -3.70 -10.26 2.81
CA LEU A 94 -3.00 -11.45 2.35
C LEU A 94 -1.71 -11.10 1.58
N SER A 95 -1.80 -10.16 0.64
CA SER A 95 -0.66 -9.73 -0.17
C SER A 95 0.43 -9.03 0.65
N LEU A 96 0.05 -8.14 1.59
CA LEU A 96 1.01 -7.50 2.51
C LEU A 96 1.68 -8.51 3.42
N SER A 97 0.91 -9.44 4.00
CA SER A 97 1.44 -10.47 4.90
C SER A 97 2.48 -11.32 4.17
N TRP A 98 2.16 -11.76 2.95
CA TRP A 98 3.08 -12.49 2.09
C TRP A 98 4.34 -11.69 1.78
N GLY A 99 4.19 -10.43 1.37
CA GLY A 99 5.31 -9.55 1.05
C GLY A 99 6.23 -9.28 2.25
N ILE A 100 5.68 -9.11 3.45
CA ILE A 100 6.44 -8.94 4.68
C ILE A 100 7.25 -10.21 5.00
N VAL A 101 6.63 -11.38 4.90
CA VAL A 101 7.32 -12.67 5.10
C VAL A 101 8.44 -12.85 4.08
N TRP A 102 8.18 -12.53 2.81
CA TRP A 102 9.17 -12.59 1.75
C TRP A 102 10.37 -11.65 2.00
N LEU A 103 10.12 -10.39 2.35
CA LEU A 103 11.17 -9.43 2.67
C LEU A 103 11.96 -9.81 3.92
N TRP A 104 11.31 -10.45 4.90
CA TRP A 104 11.98 -10.99 6.07
C TRP A 104 12.87 -12.19 5.73
N TRP A 105 12.45 -13.05 4.78
CA TRP A 105 13.23 -14.22 4.35
C TRP A 105 14.43 -13.86 3.46
N VAL A 106 14.32 -12.79 2.65
CA VAL A 106 15.36 -12.36 1.70
C VAL A 106 16.42 -11.44 2.33
N ASN A 107 16.15 -10.82 3.49
CA ASN A 107 17.16 -10.02 4.23
C ASN A 107 17.86 -10.85 5.30
#